data_AF-A0A2W5CZS4-F1
#
_entry.id   AF-A0A2W5CZS4-F1
#
_cell.length_a   1.000
_cell.length_b   1.000
_cell.length_c   1.000
_cell.angle_alpha   90.00
_cell.angle_beta   90.00
_cell.angle_gamma   90.00
#
_symmetry.space_group_name_H-M   'P 1'
#
loop_
_entity.id
_entity.type
_entity.pdbx_description
1 polymer ?
#
loop_
_entity_poly.entity_id
_entity_poly.type
_entity_poly.pdbx_seq_one_letter_code
_entity_poly.pdbx_strand_id
1 'polypeptide(L)'
;ITGRFSDVVTRTVVKQSKPYPPMAHAVGGDKELRFTDVEGVIGGFRTPVFEKGISVPGCHVHFIDSDRTSGGHVLDYTIDEATIELCPGTDLELRLPLTNEFGAANLAPEDLDSQLHTTEIKTPPAQ
;
A
#
# COMPACT_ATOMS: atom_id res chain seq x y z
N ILE A 1 -12.76 6.06 -3.95
CA ILE A 1 -13.25 7.12 -3.03
C ILE A 1 -12.81 8.43 -3.62
N THR A 2 -13.75 9.29 -3.97
CA THR A 2 -13.47 10.58 -4.63
C THR A 2 -14.12 11.69 -3.83
N GLY A 3 -13.35 12.70 -3.42
CA GLY A 3 -13.89 13.77 -2.59
C GLY A 3 -12.82 14.61 -1.90
N ARG A 4 -13.25 15.27 -0.81
CA ARG A 4 -12.43 16.14 0.05
C ARG A 4 -12.05 15.43 1.33
N PHE A 5 -10.78 15.53 1.69
CA PHE A 5 -10.17 14.91 2.85
C PHE A 5 -9.58 16.00 3.74
N SER A 6 -9.94 16.00 5.02
CA SER A 6 -9.30 16.90 6.00
C SER A 6 -7.85 16.52 6.24
N ASP A 7 -7.53 15.23 6.15
CA ASP A 7 -6.17 14.73 6.26
C ASP A 7 -5.96 13.48 5.39
N VAL A 8 -4.79 13.40 4.75
CA VAL A 8 -4.29 12.17 4.13
C VAL A 8 -2.80 12.06 4.46
N VAL A 9 -2.39 10.95 5.04
CA VAL A 9 -0.98 10.61 5.24
C VAL A 9 -0.60 9.53 4.26
N THR A 10 0.37 9.82 3.40
CA THR A 10 0.92 8.85 2.46
C THR A 10 2.41 8.61 2.71
N ARG A 11 2.92 7.55 2.11
CA ARG A 11 4.34 7.24 1.99
C ARG A 11 4.63 6.89 0.55
N THR A 12 5.80 7.31 0.07
CA THR A 12 6.30 6.95 -1.26
C THR A 12 7.63 6.24 -1.14
N VAL A 13 7.68 5.02 -1.64
CA VAL A 13 8.92 4.23 -1.69
C VAL A 13 9.96 4.90 -2.59
N VAL A 14 11.21 4.90 -2.18
CA VAL A 14 12.31 5.45 -2.98
C VAL A 14 12.94 4.40 -3.89
N LYS A 15 13.44 4.84 -5.05
CA LYS A 15 14.11 3.96 -6.01
C LYS A 15 15.33 3.29 -5.38
N GLN A 16 15.38 1.96 -5.46
CA GLN A 16 16.50 1.15 -4.96
C GLN A 16 17.51 0.84 -6.06
N SER A 17 18.75 0.56 -5.67
CA SER A 17 19.82 0.07 -6.53
C SER A 17 20.26 -1.34 -6.09
N LYS A 18 20.86 -2.11 -7.01
CA LYS A 18 21.43 -3.42 -6.68
C LYS A 18 22.69 -3.25 -5.78
N PRO A 19 22.94 -4.16 -4.83
CA PRO A 19 22.09 -5.30 -4.46
C PRO A 19 20.82 -4.84 -3.72
N TYR A 20 19.66 -5.37 -4.12
CA TYR A 20 18.39 -4.95 -3.54
C TYR A 20 18.25 -5.42 -2.09
N PRO A 21 17.92 -4.54 -1.14
CA PRO A 21 17.64 -4.94 0.23
C PRO A 21 16.24 -5.57 0.34
N PRO A 22 15.97 -6.34 1.42
CA PRO A 22 14.61 -6.70 1.79
C PRO A 22 13.72 -5.45 1.92
N MET A 23 12.44 -5.58 1.57
CA MET A 23 11.51 -4.43 1.56
C MET A 23 11.40 -3.76 2.94
N ALA A 24 11.40 -4.53 4.03
CA ALA A 24 11.41 -4.00 5.39
C ALA A 24 12.59 -3.06 5.69
N HIS A 25 13.73 -3.25 5.03
CA HIS A 25 14.88 -2.34 5.12
C HIS A 25 14.78 -1.18 4.11
N ALA A 26 14.19 -1.43 2.94
CA ALA A 26 14.04 -0.44 1.87
C ALA A 26 13.11 0.72 2.27
N VAL A 27 12.05 0.44 3.03
CA VAL A 27 11.03 1.43 3.44
C VAL A 27 11.44 2.28 4.64
N GLY A 28 12.54 1.95 5.32
CA GLY A 28 12.98 2.66 6.54
C GLY A 28 13.41 4.10 6.30
N GLY A 29 13.69 4.48 5.05
CA GLY A 29 14.03 5.85 4.63
C GLY A 29 12.89 6.58 3.91
N ASP A 30 11.71 5.98 3.81
CA ASP A 30 10.63 6.58 3.04
C ASP A 30 10.10 7.84 3.72
N LYS A 31 9.85 8.86 2.90
CA LYS A 31 9.28 10.12 3.37
C LYS A 31 7.77 9.99 3.49
N GLU A 32 7.25 10.24 4.68
CA GLU A 32 5.81 10.48 4.87
C GLU A 32 5.45 11.86 4.31
N LEU A 33 4.35 11.92 3.56
CA LEU A 33 3.74 13.14 3.08
C LEU A 33 2.38 13.28 3.75
N ARG A 34 2.08 14.48 4.25
CA ARG A 34 0.78 14.80 4.82
C ARG A 34 0.11 15.87 3.98
N PHE A 35 -1.13 15.61 3.59
CA PHE A 35 -2.00 16.52 2.86
C PHE A 35 -3.14 16.91 3.78
N THR A 36 -3.46 18.21 3.85
CA THR A 36 -4.54 18.74 4.68
C THR A 36 -5.50 19.54 3.82
N ASP A 37 -6.81 19.36 4.05
CA ASP A 37 -7.89 19.98 3.27
C ASP A 37 -7.65 19.84 1.76
N VAL A 38 -7.55 18.60 1.30
CA VAL A 38 -7.17 18.25 -0.07
C VAL A 38 -8.32 17.55 -0.78
N GLU A 39 -8.51 17.86 -2.06
CA GLU A 39 -9.38 17.08 -2.95
C GLU A 39 -8.57 16.03 -3.70
N GLY A 40 -9.14 14.84 -3.90
CA GLY A 40 -8.45 13.80 -4.64
C GLY A 40 -9.20 12.49 -4.72
N VAL A 41 -8.46 11.44 -5.06
CA VAL A 41 -8.98 10.08 -5.22
C VAL A 41 -8.14 9.12 -4.39
N ILE A 42 -8.80 8.36 -3.53
CA ILE A 42 -8.25 7.14 -2.93
C ILE A 42 -8.78 5.93 -3.72
N GLY A 43 -7.86 5.09 -4.20
CA GLY A 43 -8.16 3.88 -4.96
C GLY A 43 -7.34 2.70 -4.45
N GLY A 44 -7.91 1.49 -4.46
CA GLY A 44 -7.22 0.29 -4.02
C GLY A 44 -8.14 -0.90 -3.84
N PHE A 45 -7.68 -1.90 -3.09
CA PHE A 45 -8.34 -3.18 -2.94
C PHE A 45 -8.57 -3.54 -1.48
N ARG A 46 -9.61 -4.35 -1.24
CA ARG A 46 -9.79 -5.08 0.00
C ARG A 46 -9.57 -6.57 -0.23
N THR A 47 -8.47 -7.09 0.27
CA THR A 47 -8.04 -8.48 0.03
C THR A 47 -8.48 -9.41 1.17
N PRO A 48 -9.03 -10.60 0.88
CA PRO A 48 -9.30 -11.62 1.88
C PRO A 48 -8.05 -12.07 2.65
N VAL A 49 -8.22 -12.45 3.91
CA VAL A 49 -7.10 -12.86 4.79
C VAL A 49 -6.34 -14.10 4.30
N PHE A 50 -7.00 -14.98 3.53
CA PHE A 50 -6.39 -16.20 3.01
C PHE A 50 -5.46 -15.97 1.80
N GLU A 51 -5.48 -14.78 1.18
CA GLU A 51 -4.58 -14.40 0.07
C GLU A 51 -3.29 -13.74 0.57
N LYS A 52 -3.02 -13.83 1.87
CA LYS A 52 -1.79 -13.32 2.48
C LYS A 52 -0.56 -13.94 1.80
N GLY A 53 0.40 -13.10 1.42
CA GLY A 53 1.62 -13.51 0.71
C GLY A 53 1.48 -13.50 -0.82
N ILE A 54 0.25 -13.51 -1.35
CA ILE A 54 -0.03 -13.21 -2.76
C ILE A 54 -0.32 -11.72 -2.93
N SER A 55 -1.09 -11.15 -1.98
CA SER A 55 -1.45 -9.73 -1.91
C SER A 55 -1.35 -9.24 -0.45
N VAL A 56 -1.80 -8.01 -0.19
CA VAL A 56 -1.85 -7.38 1.14
C VAL A 56 -3.25 -7.54 1.73
N PRO A 57 -3.44 -8.35 2.80
CA PRO A 57 -4.73 -8.55 3.45
C PRO A 57 -5.35 -7.24 3.98
N GLY A 58 -6.68 -7.16 3.96
CA GLY A 58 -7.38 -5.95 4.41
C GLY A 58 -7.38 -4.86 3.34
N CYS A 59 -7.47 -3.60 3.77
CA CYS A 59 -7.52 -2.46 2.86
C CYS A 59 -6.10 -2.01 2.48
N HIS A 60 -5.75 -2.11 1.21
CA HIS A 60 -4.54 -1.51 0.64
C HIS A 60 -4.96 -0.47 -0.39
N VAL A 61 -4.74 0.81 -0.07
CA VAL A 61 -5.18 1.92 -0.91
C VAL A 61 -4.08 2.96 -1.12
N HIS A 62 -4.13 3.62 -2.27
CA HIS A 62 -3.23 4.70 -2.67
C HIS A 62 -4.05 5.97 -2.89
N PHE A 63 -3.42 7.13 -2.73
CA PHE A 63 -4.03 8.45 -2.91
C PHE A 63 -3.34 9.21 -4.04
N ILE A 64 -4.12 10.04 -4.75
CA ILE A 64 -3.63 11.08 -5.68
C ILE A 64 -4.50 12.33 -5.56
N ASP A 65 -3.87 13.50 -5.52
CA ASP A 65 -4.56 14.81 -5.47
C ASP A 65 -5.33 15.11 -6.78
N SER A 66 -6.26 16.06 -6.72
CA SER A 66 -7.06 16.53 -7.86
C SER A 66 -6.19 16.94 -9.05
N ASP A 67 -5.06 17.60 -8.77
CA ASP A 67 -4.14 18.15 -9.75
C ASP A 67 -3.19 17.10 -10.34
N ARG A 68 -3.22 15.87 -9.81
CA ARG A 68 -2.40 14.73 -10.23
C ARG A 68 -0.89 15.01 -10.12
N THR A 69 -0.50 15.78 -9.12
CA THR A 69 0.89 16.16 -8.88
C THR A 69 1.52 15.40 -7.73
N SER A 70 0.72 14.96 -6.75
CA SER A 70 1.21 14.38 -5.50
C SER A 70 0.27 13.29 -4.98
N GLY A 71 0.83 12.31 -4.26
CA GLY A 71 0.06 11.16 -3.78
C GLY A 71 0.93 10.16 -3.03
N GLY A 72 0.53 8.89 -3.02
CA GLY A 72 1.33 7.78 -2.50
C GLY A 72 0.51 6.66 -1.90
N HIS A 73 1.21 5.68 -1.31
CA HIS A 73 0.59 4.61 -0.53
C HIS A 73 0.02 5.19 0.76
N VAL A 74 -1.27 4.98 1.05
CA VAL A 74 -1.97 5.62 2.17
C VAL A 74 -1.67 4.89 3.47
N LEU A 75 -1.24 5.64 4.48
CA LEU A 75 -1.04 5.17 5.84
C LEU A 75 -2.26 5.49 6.73
N ASP A 76 -2.87 6.66 6.53
CA ASP A 76 -4.06 7.11 7.26
C ASP A 76 -4.80 8.21 6.48
N TYR A 77 -6.09 8.42 6.74
CA TYR A 77 -6.87 9.50 6.14
C TYR A 77 -8.15 9.81 6.92
N THR A 78 -8.62 11.05 6.83
CA THR A 78 -9.92 11.50 7.33
C THR A 78 -10.72 12.13 6.19
N ILE A 79 -11.95 11.64 5.98
CA ILE A 79 -12.86 12.12 4.94
C ILE A 79 -13.76 13.21 5.53
N ASP A 80 -13.90 14.32 4.79
CA ASP A 80 -14.94 15.31 5.08
C ASP A 80 -16.20 15.03 4.27
N GLU A 81 -16.06 14.89 2.95
CA GLU A 81 -17.14 14.55 2.03
C GLU A 81 -16.57 13.77 0.85
N ALA A 82 -17.14 12.59 0.55
CA ALA A 82 -16.69 11.78 -0.58
C ALA A 82 -17.76 10.84 -1.10
N THR A 83 -17.62 10.48 -2.37
CA THR A 83 -18.36 9.36 -2.99
C THR A 83 -17.51 8.10 -2.96
N ILE A 84 -18.10 6.98 -2.53
CA ILE A 84 -17.46 5.66 -2.51
C ILE A 84 -18.11 4.79 -3.58
N GLU A 85 -17.28 4.27 -4.47
CA GLU A 85 -17.67 3.29 -5.49
C GLU A 85 -16.95 1.98 -5.21
N LEU A 86 -17.67 0.86 -5.35
CA LEU A 86 -17.15 -0.48 -5.07
C LEU A 86 -17.36 -1.37 -6.30
N CYS A 87 -16.37 -2.21 -6.60
CA CYS A 87 -16.45 -3.24 -7.62
C CYS A 87 -16.13 -4.60 -6.97
N PRO A 88 -17.13 -5.47 -6.73
CA PRO A 88 -16.87 -6.80 -6.20
C PRO A 88 -16.08 -7.65 -7.20
N GLY A 89 -14.88 -8.09 -6.81
CA GLY A 89 -14.11 -9.08 -7.55
C GLY A 89 -14.43 -10.48 -7.06
N THR A 90 -14.81 -11.38 -7.96
CA THR A 90 -15.11 -12.79 -7.64
C THR A 90 -14.00 -13.76 -8.07
N ASP A 91 -12.99 -13.25 -8.78
CA ASP A 91 -11.94 -14.04 -9.41
C ASP A 91 -10.56 -13.41 -9.17
N LEU A 92 -9.53 -14.25 -9.09
CA LEU A 92 -8.12 -13.85 -8.95
C LEU A 92 -7.30 -14.47 -10.08
N GLU A 93 -6.76 -13.64 -10.96
CA GLU A 93 -5.76 -14.05 -11.96
C GLU A 93 -4.35 -13.71 -11.46
N LEU A 94 -3.56 -14.73 -11.12
CA LEU A 94 -2.18 -14.56 -10.68
C LEU A 94 -1.21 -14.89 -11.82
N ARG A 95 -0.35 -13.93 -12.20
CA ARG A 95 0.72 -14.13 -13.17
C ARG A 95 2.08 -14.14 -12.49
N LEU A 96 2.79 -15.25 -12.65
CA LEU A 96 4.13 -15.41 -12.06
C LEU A 96 5.21 -14.87 -13.01
N PRO A 97 6.15 -14.05 -12.52
CA PRO A 97 7.29 -13.61 -13.32
C PRO A 97 8.16 -14.80 -13.75
N LEU A 98 8.53 -14.84 -15.03
CA LEU A 98 9.46 -15.83 -15.58
C LEU A 98 10.91 -15.31 -15.54
N THR A 99 11.39 -14.97 -14.34
CA THR A 99 12.74 -14.44 -14.12
C THR A 99 13.55 -15.34 -13.19
N ASN A 100 14.88 -15.32 -13.32
CA ASN A 100 15.77 -16.07 -12.45
C ASN A 100 15.65 -15.60 -10.99
N GLU A 101 15.49 -14.29 -10.78
CA GLU A 101 15.30 -13.70 -9.47
C GLU A 101 14.05 -14.24 -8.76
N PHE A 102 12.93 -14.38 -9.48
CA PHE A 102 11.71 -14.94 -8.91
C PHE A 102 11.86 -16.46 -8.66
N GLY A 103 12.46 -17.19 -9.60
CA GLY A 103 12.70 -18.63 -9.45
C GLY A 103 13.64 -19.02 -8.31
N ALA A 104 14.54 -18.11 -7.91
CA ALA A 104 15.46 -18.31 -6.80
C ALA A 104 15.00 -17.66 -5.47
N ALA A 105 13.88 -16.95 -5.46
CA ALA A 105 13.40 -16.22 -4.28
C ALA A 105 12.90 -17.17 -3.19
N ASN A 106 13.18 -16.85 -1.93
CA ASN A 106 12.50 -17.48 -0.79
C ASN A 106 11.13 -16.81 -0.60
N LEU A 107 10.06 -17.46 -1.08
CA LEU A 107 8.69 -16.95 -1.06
C LEU A 107 7.85 -17.41 0.14
N ALA A 108 8.42 -18.22 1.03
CA ALA A 108 7.78 -18.67 2.26
C ALA A 108 8.73 -18.55 3.47
N PRO A 109 9.28 -17.35 3.75
CA PRO A 109 10.07 -17.15 4.95
C PRO A 109 9.18 -17.24 6.20
N GLU A 110 9.75 -17.68 7.32
CA GLU A 110 9.00 -17.88 8.58
C GLU A 110 8.38 -16.58 9.13
N ASP A 111 8.97 -15.43 8.81
CA ASP A 111 8.59 -14.10 9.29
C ASP A 111 7.79 -13.27 8.26
N LEU A 112 7.24 -13.91 7.22
CA LEU A 112 6.51 -13.24 6.13
C LEU A 112 5.43 -12.27 6.63
N ASP A 113 4.67 -12.66 7.66
CA ASP A 113 3.59 -11.85 8.23
C ASP A 113 4.10 -10.56 8.86
N SER A 114 5.21 -10.66 9.61
CA SER A 114 5.86 -9.51 10.24
C SER A 114 6.41 -8.54 9.20
N GLN A 115 7.01 -9.07 8.12
CA GLN A 115 7.52 -8.25 7.03
C GLN A 115 6.39 -7.49 6.32
N LEU A 116 5.29 -8.17 5.96
CA LEU A 116 4.14 -7.54 5.31
C LEU A 116 3.53 -6.44 6.16
N HIS A 117 3.35 -6.69 7.46
CA HIS A 117 2.80 -5.69 8.37
C HIS A 117 3.72 -4.47 8.48
N THR A 118 5.02 -4.69 8.67
CA THR A 118 6.03 -3.62 8.76
C THR A 118 6.08 -2.78 7.48
N THR A 119 5.90 -3.40 6.32
CA THR A 119 6.00 -2.70 5.04
C THR A 119 4.71 -2.01 4.64
N GLU A 120 3.53 -2.54 4.94
CA GLU A 120 2.26 -2.04 4.37
C GLU A 120 1.30 -1.42 5.39
N ILE A 121 1.48 -1.68 6.69
CA ILE A 121 0.52 -1.28 7.72
C ILE A 121 1.24 -0.55 8.84
N LYS A 122 0.87 0.70 9.10
CA LYS A 122 1.28 1.36 10.34
C LYS A 122 0.39 0.84 11.45
N THR A 123 0.95 0.07 12.39
CA THR A 123 0.24 -0.22 13.65
C THR A 123 -0.04 1.13 14.32
N PRO A 124 -1.28 1.47 14.68
CA PRO A 124 -1.51 2.62 15.55
C PRO A 124 -0.71 2.39 16.85
N PRO A 125 -0.16 3.45 17.48
CA PRO A 125 0.44 3.28 18.80
C PRO A 125 -0.57 2.62 19.73
N ALA A 126 -0.11 1.65 20.53
CA ALA A 126 -0.93 1.03 21.56
C ALA A 126 -1.54 2.13 22.44
N GLN A 127 -2.87 2.10 22.58
CA GLN A 127 -3.59 2.94 23.55
C GLN A 127 -3.23 2.52 24.98
#